data_AF-A0A955C2S2-F1
#
_entry.id   AF-A0A955C2S2-F1
#
_cell.length_a   1.000
_cell.length_b   1.000
_cell.length_c   1.000
_cell.angle_alpha   90.00
_cell.angle_beta   90.00
_cell.angle_gamma   90.00
#
_symmetry.space_group_name_H-M   'P 1'
#
loop_
_entity.id
_entity.type
_entity.pdbx_description
1 polymer ?
#
loop_
_entity_poly.entity_id
_entity_poly.type
_entity_poly.pdbx_seq_one_letter_code
_entity_poly.pdbx_strand_id
1 'polypeptide(L)'
;MYDYNPHLLPQTRRSFLGAGTRGIGALALTSLLDPKLLCAAKAEATAERIPGVLSPLHFAPKAKRIIHLYQAGGPSHLESFDYKPTLAKLDGQPMPEEVTKGQPIAQLQGRA
;
A
#
# COMPACT_ATOMS: atom_id res chain seq x y z
N MET A 1 -36.24 -41.87 -12.16
CA MET A 1 -35.91 -42.03 -10.74
C MET A 1 -34.57 -41.35 -10.54
N TYR A 2 -34.54 -40.16 -9.93
CA TYR A 2 -33.29 -39.42 -9.74
C TYR A 2 -32.53 -40.05 -8.57
N ASP A 3 -31.29 -40.48 -8.82
CA ASP A 3 -30.38 -40.98 -7.79
C ASP A 3 -30.04 -39.84 -6.83
N TYR A 4 -30.61 -39.88 -5.63
CA TYR A 4 -30.27 -38.98 -4.54
C TYR A 4 -28.87 -39.36 -4.04
N ASN A 5 -27.87 -38.57 -4.44
CA ASN A 5 -26.48 -38.76 -4.02
C ASN A 5 -26.20 -37.84 -2.81
N PRO A 6 -26.18 -38.35 -1.56
CA PRO A 6 -26.15 -37.51 -0.35
C PRO A 6 -24.85 -36.72 -0.17
N HIS A 7 -23.82 -37.03 -0.96
CA HIS A 7 -22.51 -36.39 -0.92
C HIS A 7 -22.41 -35.15 -1.82
N LEU A 8 -23.38 -34.93 -2.72
CA LEU A 8 -23.43 -33.78 -3.62
C LEU A 8 -24.43 -32.74 -3.10
N LEU A 9 -24.25 -32.32 -1.85
CA LEU A 9 -24.99 -31.18 -1.32
C LEU A 9 -24.77 -29.98 -2.27
N PRO A 10 -25.83 -29.36 -2.82
CA PRO A 10 -25.68 -28.19 -3.65
C PRO A 10 -24.96 -27.14 -2.82
N GLN A 11 -23.76 -26.76 -3.25
CA GLN A 11 -22.91 -25.74 -2.62
C GLN A 11 -23.55 -24.37 -2.81
N THR A 12 -24.69 -24.17 -2.14
CA THR A 12 -25.41 -22.91 -2.16
C THR A 12 -24.62 -21.89 -1.37
N ARG A 13 -24.64 -20.62 -1.81
CA ARG A 13 -24.02 -19.49 -1.10
C ARG A 13 -24.40 -19.47 0.39
N ARG A 14 -25.63 -19.86 0.72
CA ARG A 14 -26.12 -19.95 2.11
C ARG A 14 -25.39 -21.05 2.91
N SER A 15 -25.17 -22.23 2.33
CA SER A 15 -24.42 -23.31 2.98
C SER A 15 -22.96 -22.93 3.16
N PHE A 16 -22.34 -22.36 2.11
CA PHE A 16 -20.94 -21.91 2.15
C PHE A 16 -20.71 -20.82 3.21
N LEU A 17 -21.54 -19.76 3.20
CA LEU A 17 -21.44 -18.69 4.20
C LEU A 17 -21.83 -19.20 5.59
N GLY A 18 -22.83 -20.07 5.70
CA GLY A 18 -23.26 -20.64 6.98
C GLY A 18 -22.23 -21.57 7.63
N ALA A 19 -21.45 -22.30 6.83
CA ALA A 19 -20.36 -23.14 7.32
C ALA A 19 -19.08 -22.31 7.60
N GLY A 20 -18.71 -21.40 6.70
CA GLY A 20 -17.48 -20.61 6.81
C GLY A 20 -17.50 -19.58 7.94
N THR A 21 -18.64 -18.91 8.16
CA THR A 21 -18.77 -17.89 9.23
C THR A 21 -18.64 -18.46 10.64
N ARG A 22 -19.03 -19.73 10.85
CA ARG A 22 -18.92 -20.40 12.16
C ARG A 22 -17.47 -20.56 12.62
N GLY A 23 -16.57 -20.89 11.70
CA GLY A 23 -15.14 -21.02 12.01
C GLY A 23 -14.50 -19.69 12.40
N ILE A 24 -14.79 -18.63 11.63
CA ILE A 24 -14.30 -17.27 11.91
C ILE A 24 -14.88 -16.75 13.23
N GLY A 25 -16.16 -16.97 13.50
CA GLY A 25 -16.80 -16.58 14.76
C GLY A 25 -16.22 -17.31 15.97
N ALA A 26 -15.91 -18.60 15.84
CA ALA A 26 -15.23 -19.35 16.90
C ALA A 26 -13.83 -18.79 17.18
N LEU A 27 -13.04 -18.48 16.14
CA LEU A 27 -11.73 -17.83 16.28
C LEU A 27 -11.82 -16.45 16.94
N ALA A 28 -12.84 -15.66 16.62
CA ALA A 28 -13.07 -14.38 17.27
C ALA A 28 -13.45 -14.56 18.76
N LEU A 29 -14.30 -15.54 19.07
CA LEU A 29 -14.71 -15.84 20.45
C LEU A 29 -13.53 -16.34 21.28
N THR A 30 -12.67 -17.22 20.75
CA THR A 30 -11.47 -17.66 21.46
C THR A 30 -10.51 -16.49 21.71
N SER A 31 -10.41 -15.54 20.77
CA SER A 31 -9.65 -14.31 20.96
C SER A 31 -10.16 -13.45 22.12
N LEU A 32 -11.47 -13.43 22.37
CA LEU A 32 -12.11 -12.67 23.45
C LEU A 32 -12.00 -13.40 24.80
N LEU A 33 -12.13 -14.73 24.79
CA LEU A 33 -12.07 -15.55 26.01
C LEU A 33 -10.66 -15.63 26.60
N ASP A 34 -9.67 -15.88 25.75
CA ASP A 34 -8.26 -15.86 26.13
C ASP A 34 -7.39 -15.41 24.96
N PRO A 35 -7.01 -14.12 24.92
CA PRO A 35 -6.14 -13.56 23.89
C PRO A 35 -4.80 -14.30 23.75
N LYS A 36 -4.37 -15.06 24.78
CA LYS A 36 -3.11 -15.80 24.76
C LYS A 36 -3.18 -17.09 23.95
N LEU A 37 -4.37 -17.64 23.70
CA LEU A 37 -4.51 -18.86 22.87
C LEU A 37 -4.19 -18.60 21.39
N LEU A 38 -4.35 -17.36 20.93
CA LEU A 38 -3.90 -16.92 19.60
C LEU A 38 -2.44 -16.42 19.59
N CYS A 39 -1.82 -16.29 20.77
CA CYS A 39 -0.45 -15.81 20.91
C CYS A 39 0.63 -16.84 20.54
N ALA A 40 0.28 -18.03 20.04
CA ALA A 40 1.25 -18.88 19.33
C ALA A 40 1.83 -18.17 18.09
N ALA A 41 1.12 -17.18 17.54
CA ALA A 41 1.59 -16.26 16.50
C ALA A 41 2.11 -14.92 17.04
N LYS A 42 2.21 -14.76 18.37
CA LYS A 42 3.21 -13.85 18.91
C LYS A 42 4.52 -14.61 18.77
N ALA A 43 4.98 -14.71 17.52
CA ALA A 43 6.39 -14.55 17.28
C ALA A 43 6.75 -13.34 18.15
N GLU A 44 7.41 -13.59 19.28
CA GLU A 44 8.44 -12.67 19.68
C GLU A 44 9.11 -12.33 18.37
N ALA A 45 8.96 -11.09 17.94
CA ALA A 45 9.83 -10.58 16.94
C ALA A 45 11.22 -10.73 17.59
N THR A 46 11.82 -11.91 17.45
CA THR A 46 13.17 -12.07 16.95
C THR A 46 13.19 -11.32 15.62
N ALA A 47 12.99 -10.00 15.70
CA ALA A 47 13.50 -9.07 14.74
C ALA A 47 14.93 -9.51 14.61
N GLU A 48 15.25 -10.04 13.43
CA GLU A 48 16.61 -10.28 13.02
C GLU A 48 17.43 -9.14 13.60
N ARG A 49 18.37 -9.49 14.47
CA ARG A 49 19.03 -8.52 15.34
C ARG A 49 19.90 -7.67 14.44
N ILE A 50 19.31 -6.65 13.82
CA ILE A 50 20.02 -5.75 12.91
C ILE A 50 21.12 -5.13 13.77
N PRO A 51 22.40 -5.37 13.45
CA PRO A 51 23.49 -4.85 14.25
C PRO A 51 23.35 -3.32 14.32
N GLY A 52 23.24 -2.79 15.53
CA GLY A 52 23.02 -1.36 15.79
C GLY A 52 21.59 -0.95 16.16
N VAL A 53 20.61 -1.87 16.15
CA VAL A 53 19.23 -1.57 16.58
C VAL A 53 18.92 -2.29 17.90
N LEU A 54 18.67 -1.52 18.97
CA LEU A 54 18.19 -2.07 20.24
C LEU A 54 16.74 -2.52 20.06
N SER A 55 16.49 -3.83 20.11
CA SER A 55 15.15 -4.41 20.22
C SER A 55 15.03 -5.19 21.52
N PRO A 56 14.01 -4.97 22.36
CA PRO A 56 12.98 -3.91 22.29
C PRO A 56 13.46 -2.57 22.89
N LEU A 57 12.95 -1.44 22.39
CA LEU A 57 13.20 -0.12 22.98
C LEU A 57 12.47 0.00 24.32
N HIS A 58 13.12 0.55 25.35
CA HIS A 58 12.50 0.80 26.66
C HIS A 58 11.39 1.88 26.63
N PHE A 59 11.38 2.73 25.60
CA PHE A 59 10.42 3.82 25.43
C PHE A 59 9.85 3.81 24.00
N ALA A 60 8.64 4.35 23.85
CA ALA A 60 8.04 4.54 22.53
C ALA A 60 8.92 5.46 21.66
N PRO A 61 9.22 5.08 20.41
CA PRO A 61 10.03 5.92 19.53
C PRO A 61 9.32 7.24 19.21
N LYS A 62 10.02 8.37 19.35
CA LYS A 62 9.52 9.71 19.00
C LYS A 62 10.45 10.39 18.01
N ALA A 63 10.04 10.51 16.75
CA ALA A 63 10.78 11.28 15.75
C ALA A 63 10.56 12.79 15.99
N LYS A 64 11.65 13.53 16.21
CA LYS A 64 11.60 15.00 16.38
C LYS A 64 11.87 15.77 15.08
N ARG A 65 12.58 15.16 14.13
CA ARG A 65 12.99 15.78 12.86
C ARG A 65 12.99 14.74 11.76
N ILE A 66 12.57 15.13 10.57
CA ILE A 66 12.52 14.29 9.37
C ILE A 66 13.33 14.99 8.30
N ILE A 67 14.33 14.30 7.75
CA ILE A 67 15.09 14.76 6.58
C ILE A 67 14.46 14.08 5.37
N HIS A 68 13.76 14.85 4.52
CA HIS A 68 13.21 14.37 3.26
C HIS A 68 14.15 14.78 2.13
N LEU A 69 14.72 13.79 1.45
CA LEU A 69 15.59 13.99 0.30
C LEU A 69 14.78 13.74 -0.97
N TYR A 70 14.41 14.81 -1.68
CA TYR A 70 13.83 14.70 -3.02
C TYR A 70 14.95 14.72 -4.05
N GLN A 71 15.16 13.60 -4.73
CA GLN A 71 16.10 13.50 -5.85
C GLN A 71 15.33 13.84 -7.13
N ALA A 72 15.45 15.09 -7.59
CA ALA A 72 14.86 15.53 -8.84
C ALA A 72 15.52 14.80 -10.02
N GLY A 73 14.71 14.25 -10.93
CA GLY A 73 15.20 13.61 -12.17
C GLY A 73 14.69 12.19 -12.42
N GLY A 74 14.01 11.56 -11.46
CA GLY A 74 13.30 10.30 -11.71
C GLY A 74 12.02 10.53 -12.54
N PRO A 75 11.69 9.63 -13.49
CA PRO A 75 10.43 9.74 -14.23
C PRO A 75 9.28 9.56 -13.23
N SER A 76 8.43 10.58 -13.11
CA SER A 76 7.27 10.50 -12.22
C SER A 76 6.24 9.51 -12.76
N HIS A 77 5.32 9.03 -11.92
CA HIS A 77 4.17 8.27 -12.41
C HIS A 77 3.40 9.08 -13.47
N LEU A 78 3.25 10.39 -13.25
CA LEU A 78 2.62 11.28 -14.23
C LEU A 78 3.38 11.30 -15.56
N GLU A 79 4.71 11.19 -15.55
CA GLU A 79 5.52 11.19 -16.79
C GLU A 79 5.65 9.83 -17.47
N SER A 80 5.55 8.72 -16.74
CA SER A 80 5.95 7.41 -17.28
C SER A 80 4.85 6.71 -18.07
N PHE A 81 3.58 6.93 -17.74
CA PHE A 81 2.48 6.09 -18.24
C PHE A 81 1.32 6.85 -18.88
N ASP A 82 1.39 8.18 -18.95
CA ASP A 82 0.35 9.00 -19.57
C ASP A 82 0.71 9.38 -21.00
N TYR A 83 -0.14 8.99 -21.96
CA TYR A 83 0.07 9.33 -23.36
C TYR A 83 -0.33 10.79 -23.60
N LYS A 84 0.67 11.63 -23.89
CA LYS A 84 0.50 13.09 -24.06
C LYS A 84 0.70 13.52 -25.52
N PRO A 85 -0.29 13.31 -26.41
CA PRO A 85 -0.17 13.63 -27.83
C PRO A 85 0.02 15.12 -28.10
N THR A 86 -0.57 15.98 -27.26
CA THR A 86 -0.43 17.44 -27.39
C THR A 86 0.99 17.89 -27.05
N LEU A 87 1.62 17.33 -26.02
CA LEU A 87 3.01 17.65 -25.69
C LEU A 87 3.98 17.15 -26.76
N ALA A 88 3.73 15.98 -27.35
CA ALA A 88 4.51 15.50 -28.49
C ALA A 88 4.42 16.43 -29.72
N LYS A 89 3.26 17.05 -29.96
CA LYS A 89 3.08 18.02 -31.06
C LYS A 89 3.76 19.37 -30.80
N LEU A 90 3.85 19.76 -29.53
CA LEU A 90 4.41 21.04 -29.09
C LEU A 90 5.90 20.92 -28.71
N ASP A 91 6.51 19.75 -28.92
CA ASP A 91 7.92 19.53 -28.63
C ASP A 91 8.81 20.49 -29.43
N GLY A 92 9.79 21.10 -28.77
CA GLY A 92 10.68 22.10 -29.34
C GLY A 92 10.08 23.51 -29.57
N GLN A 93 8.80 23.73 -29.30
CA GLN A 93 8.20 25.07 -29.37
C GLN A 93 8.51 25.89 -28.11
N PRO A 94 8.65 27.23 -28.22
CA PRO A 94 8.81 28.09 -27.06
C PRO A 94 7.57 28.00 -26.16
N MET A 95 7.79 28.04 -24.85
CA MET A 95 6.69 27.98 -23.88
C MET A 95 5.83 29.25 -23.97
N PRO A 96 4.49 29.14 -24.06
CA PRO A 96 3.61 30.29 -24.24
C PRO A 96 3.76 31.31 -23.11
N GLU A 97 3.80 32.59 -23.48
CA GLU A 97 4.00 33.71 -22.55
C GLU A 97 2.93 33.80 -21.46
N GLU A 98 1.71 33.36 -21.76
CA GLU A 98 0.59 33.31 -20.81
C GLU A 98 0.92 32.46 -19.56
N VAL A 99 1.75 31.44 -19.73
CA VAL A 99 2.12 30.50 -18.66
C VAL A 99 3.42 30.92 -17.97
N THR A 100 4.31 31.64 -18.66
CA THR A 100 5.61 32.06 -18.11
C THR A 100 5.57 33.42 -17.41
N LYS A 101 4.58 34.26 -17.70
CA LYS A 101 4.50 35.63 -17.16
C LYS A 101 4.40 35.63 -15.63
N GLY A 102 5.45 36.14 -14.99
CA GLY A 102 5.52 36.32 -13.53
C GLY A 102 5.91 35.06 -12.74
N GLN A 103 6.23 33.95 -13.40
CA GLN A 103 6.69 32.73 -12.73
C GLN A 103 8.22 32.60 -12.80
N PRO A 104 8.91 32.39 -11.66
CA PRO A 104 10.36 32.17 -11.64
C PRO A 104 10.68 30.74 -12.09
N ILE A 105 10.57 30.46 -13.39
CA ILE A 105 10.89 29.15 -13.96
C ILE A 105 12.38 29.11 -14.30
N ALA A 106 13.18 28.53 -13.41
CA ALA A 106 14.64 28.46 -13.54
C ALA A 106 15.13 27.80 -14.84
N GLN A 107 14.33 26.89 -15.42
CA GLN A 107 14.66 26.15 -16.65
C GLN A 107 14.53 26.99 -17.94
N LEU A 108 13.85 28.14 -17.88
CA LEU A 108 13.63 29.03 -19.02
C LEU A 108 14.50 30.30 -18.95
N GLN A 109 15.29 30.47 -17.88
CA GLN A 109 16.19 31.61 -17.74
C GLN A 109 17.42 31.42 -18.64
N GLY A 110 17.52 32.19 -19.71
CA GLY A 110 18.74 32.28 -20.55
C GLY A 110 18.67 31.62 -21.93
N ARG A 111 17.52 31.11 -22.37
CA ARG A 111 17.29 30.84 -23.80
C ARG A 111 16.55 32.03 -24.41
N ALA A 112 17.31 32.87 -25.10
CA ALA A 112 16.79 33.84 -26.07
C ALA A 112 16.29 33.11 -27.32
#